data_AF-A0AAU3ST56-F1
#
_entry.id   AF-A0AAU3ST56-F1
#
_cell.length_a   1.000
_cell.length_b   1.000
_cell.length_c   1.000
_cell.angle_alpha   90.00
_cell.angle_beta   90.00
_cell.angle_gamma   90.00
#
_symmetry.space_group_name_H-M   'P 1'
#
loop_
_entity.id
_entity.type
_entity.pdbx_description
1 polymer ?
#
loop_
_entity_poly.entity_id
_entity_poly.type
_entity_poly.pdbx_seq_one_letter_code
_entity_poly.pdbx_strand_id
1 'polypeptide(L)'
;MTTALTAFTVSSRTLRALASTEPSTEGTRLVRDVRRSKRLVLLRAVLDAAPGGPSGEAADHWALLEEAERRDAGAVRDVLHYPATGVWAEETLRRLHASYGPPPDLGHLGALAVAAALRAGIAFTHTLRPQQGRLVLPTLGLLRPDRPGPLTLTERSWDPDDPATVPLHALPGGRTALDDLDPYRAPGPAQPAPVRPARRLTPKGHKRWDTQWSGALTLLLRYDTVRAEETAQLLRSVVPLSGGSRSHGATLPAAAGSVLARAQAPPALAATLVHEVQHGKLAALADVLTLHTADRTPRHWAPWRSDPRPLEGLLHGAYAHLALAGYWQRAALYGARGAWAQHARIRAQVAAVLPALRAHDRLTAAGREFTEAMAAAERAMDELPPPGDQHTAARRAVDRERRAWCEAHPELAPFARG
;
A
#
# COMPACT_ATOMS: atom_id res chain seq x y z
N MET A 1 0.09 -10.41 29.16
CA MET A 1 -1.16 -9.64 29.35
C MET A 1 -2.25 -10.24 28.48
N THR A 2 -3.17 -11.03 29.06
CA THR A 2 -4.35 -11.60 28.38
C THR A 2 -5.52 -10.63 28.48
N THR A 3 -5.44 -9.53 27.73
CA THR A 3 -6.64 -8.76 27.38
C THR A 3 -7.45 -9.62 26.43
N ALA A 4 -8.73 -9.86 26.71
CA ALA A 4 -9.63 -10.57 25.80
C ALA A 4 -9.51 -9.93 24.40
N LEU A 5 -9.22 -10.75 23.39
CA LEU A 5 -9.08 -10.28 22.01
C LEU A 5 -10.46 -9.84 21.52
N THR A 6 -10.70 -8.53 21.50
CA THR A 6 -11.92 -7.98 20.93
C THR A 6 -11.93 -8.21 19.43
N ALA A 7 -12.98 -8.84 18.90
CA ALA A 7 -13.15 -8.99 17.47
C ALA A 7 -13.22 -7.62 16.79
N PHE A 8 -12.61 -7.49 15.61
CA PHE A 8 -12.74 -6.29 14.80
C PHE A 8 -14.20 -6.12 14.37
N THR A 9 -14.83 -5.03 14.81
CA THR A 9 -16.16 -4.63 14.35
C THR A 9 -16.04 -3.42 13.43
N VAL A 10 -16.49 -3.56 12.19
CA VAL A 10 -16.62 -2.43 11.27
C VAL A 10 -18.06 -1.94 11.33
N SER A 11 -18.28 -0.75 11.89
CA SER A 11 -19.61 -0.17 11.93
C SER A 11 -20.06 0.25 10.54
N SER A 12 -21.38 0.26 10.28
CA SER A 12 -21.96 0.82 9.06
C SER A 12 -21.53 2.28 8.81
N ARG A 13 -21.37 3.10 9.87
CA ARG A 13 -20.86 4.46 9.75
C ARG A 13 -19.44 4.48 9.17
N THR A 14 -18.54 3.68 9.74
CA THR A 14 -17.15 3.59 9.30
C THR A 14 -17.04 3.00 7.90
N LEU A 15 -17.87 2.01 7.57
CA LEU A 15 -17.93 1.41 6.23
C LEU A 15 -18.32 2.45 5.18
N ARG A 16 -19.38 3.24 5.43
CA ARG A 16 -19.81 4.33 4.53
C ARG A 16 -18.78 5.45 4.43
N ALA A 17 -18.13 5.80 5.55
CA ALA A 17 -17.07 6.81 5.57
C ALA A 17 -15.83 6.37 4.77
N LEU A 18 -15.47 5.09 4.79
CA LEU A 18 -14.44 4.56 3.89
C LEU A 18 -14.93 4.58 2.45
N ALA A 19 -16.12 4.06 2.18
CA ALA A 19 -16.71 3.95 0.84
C ALA A 19 -16.83 5.29 0.10
N SER A 20 -17.06 6.39 0.81
CA SER A 20 -17.12 7.73 0.20
C SER A 20 -15.78 8.21 -0.35
N THR A 21 -14.67 7.53 -0.03
CA THR A 21 -13.27 7.90 -0.31
C THR A 21 -12.80 9.19 0.37
N GLU A 22 -13.66 9.82 1.16
CA GLU A 22 -13.31 10.98 1.96
C GLU A 22 -12.47 10.55 3.18
N PRO A 23 -11.41 11.30 3.51
CA PRO A 23 -10.65 11.04 4.72
C PRO A 23 -11.54 11.12 5.96
N SER A 24 -11.39 10.17 6.87
CA SER A 24 -12.05 10.20 8.17
C SER A 24 -11.12 9.62 9.24
N THR A 25 -11.19 10.18 10.45
CA THR A 25 -10.41 9.69 11.59
C THR A 25 -10.73 8.23 11.91
N GLU A 26 -12.02 7.86 11.90
CA GLU A 26 -12.47 6.49 12.13
C GLU A 26 -11.95 5.52 11.05
N GLY A 27 -12.06 5.89 9.77
CA GLY A 27 -11.58 5.07 8.65
C GLY A 27 -10.05 4.90 8.67
N THR A 28 -9.32 5.98 8.91
CA THR A 28 -7.85 5.96 9.03
C THR A 28 -7.41 5.07 10.20
N ARG A 29 -8.08 5.19 11.34
CA ARG A 29 -7.82 4.35 12.51
C ARG A 29 -8.11 2.88 12.22
N LEU A 30 -9.26 2.56 11.63
CA LEU A 30 -9.61 1.18 11.27
C LEU A 30 -8.54 0.55 10.37
N VAL A 31 -8.11 1.26 9.32
CA VAL A 31 -7.08 0.76 8.39
C VAL A 31 -5.76 0.50 9.11
N ARG A 32 -5.35 1.38 10.03
CA ARG A 32 -4.14 1.19 10.84
C ARG A 32 -4.27 -0.01 11.79
N ASP A 33 -5.41 -0.14 12.45
CA ASP A 33 -5.67 -1.22 13.41
C ASP A 33 -5.71 -2.59 12.71
N VAL A 34 -6.36 -2.69 11.54
CA VAL A 34 -6.40 -3.92 10.75
C VAL A 34 -4.99 -4.32 10.28
N ARG A 35 -4.23 -3.37 9.71
CA ARG A 35 -2.83 -3.62 9.29
C ARG A 35 -1.98 -4.10 10.46
N ARG A 36 -2.16 -3.50 11.64
CA ARG A 36 -1.48 -3.91 12.86
C ARG A 36 -1.84 -5.32 13.27
N SER A 37 -3.13 -5.64 13.32
CA SER A 37 -3.63 -6.96 13.70
C SER A 37 -3.09 -8.05 12.76
N LYS A 38 -3.25 -7.86 11.45
CA LYS A 38 -2.74 -8.79 10.43
C LYS A 38 -1.23 -9.00 10.59
N ARG A 39 -0.47 -7.93 10.82
CA ARG A 39 0.97 -8.02 11.02
C ARG A 39 1.34 -8.89 12.22
N LEU A 40 0.69 -8.69 13.36
CA LEU A 40 0.96 -9.48 14.57
C LEU A 40 0.58 -10.95 14.38
N VAL A 41 -0.55 -11.23 13.72
CA VAL A 41 -0.95 -12.60 13.39
C VAL A 41 0.06 -13.28 12.47
N LEU A 42 0.54 -12.59 11.42
CA LEU A 42 1.55 -13.13 10.51
C LEU A 42 2.87 -13.41 11.24
N LEU A 43 3.35 -12.48 12.07
CA LEU A 43 4.57 -12.67 12.86
C LEU A 43 4.44 -13.83 13.83
N ARG A 44 3.29 -13.95 14.50
CA ARG A 44 3.01 -15.06 15.40
C ARG A 44 3.02 -16.40 14.67
N ALA A 45 2.37 -16.46 13.51
CA ALA A 45 2.37 -17.66 12.67
C ALA A 45 3.78 -18.04 12.19
N VAL A 46 4.64 -17.05 11.87
CA VAL A 46 6.05 -17.31 11.51
C VAL A 46 6.79 -17.93 12.70
N LEU A 47 6.60 -17.40 13.91
CA LEU A 47 7.23 -17.92 15.12
C LEU A 47 6.76 -19.34 15.44
N ASP A 48 5.46 -19.60 15.36
CA ASP A 48 4.88 -20.92 15.66
C ASP A 48 5.31 -21.98 14.63
N ALA A 49 5.52 -21.60 13.38
CA ALA A 49 5.98 -22.49 12.30
C ALA A 49 7.51 -22.60 12.19
N ALA A 50 8.27 -21.81 12.96
CA ALA A 50 9.73 -21.82 12.88
C ALA A 50 10.32 -23.13 13.43
N PRO A 51 11.31 -23.75 12.76
CA PRO A 51 11.98 -24.94 13.24
C PRO A 51 12.73 -24.67 14.55
N GLY A 52 12.77 -25.67 15.43
CA GLY A 52 13.40 -25.56 16.76
C GLY A 52 12.48 -25.06 17.86
N GLY A 53 11.27 -24.58 17.53
CA GLY A 53 10.25 -24.18 18.50
C GLY A 53 10.76 -23.15 19.52
N PRO A 54 10.36 -23.25 20.81
CA PRO A 54 10.78 -22.32 21.86
C PRO A 54 12.30 -22.29 22.16
N SER A 55 13.09 -23.20 21.58
CA SER A 55 14.53 -23.29 21.77
C SER A 55 15.33 -23.01 20.49
N GLY A 56 14.67 -22.58 19.40
CA GLY A 56 15.32 -22.23 18.14
C GLY A 56 15.74 -20.76 18.06
N GLU A 57 16.56 -20.40 17.06
CA GLU A 57 17.05 -19.03 16.84
C GLU A 57 15.93 -17.97 16.76
N ALA A 58 14.75 -18.35 16.26
CA ALA A 58 13.59 -17.48 16.19
C ALA A 58 13.08 -17.05 17.58
N ALA A 59 13.21 -17.90 18.60
CA ALA A 59 12.85 -17.58 19.97
C ALA A 59 13.80 -16.52 20.56
N ASP A 60 15.10 -16.61 20.27
CA ASP A 60 16.10 -15.60 20.69
C ASP A 60 15.82 -14.24 20.04
N HIS A 61 15.48 -14.23 18.75
CA HIS A 61 15.07 -13.02 18.04
C HIS A 61 13.81 -12.41 18.64
N TRP A 62 12.84 -13.24 19.02
CA TRP A 62 11.60 -12.81 19.66
C TRP A 62 11.84 -12.22 21.05
N ALA A 63 12.70 -12.83 21.87
CA ALA A 63 13.03 -12.31 23.20
C ALA A 63 13.65 -10.90 23.14
N LEU A 64 14.51 -10.62 22.14
CA LEU A 64 15.05 -9.28 21.93
C LEU A 64 13.96 -8.27 21.50
N LEU A 65 13.00 -8.69 20.66
CA LEU A 65 11.83 -7.85 20.32
C LEU A 65 11.00 -7.51 21.56
N GLU A 66 10.74 -8.49 22.43
CA GLU A 66 9.98 -8.26 23.67
C GLU A 66 10.70 -7.32 24.63
N GLU A 67 12.02 -7.44 24.75
CA GLU A 67 12.83 -6.51 25.56
C GLU A 67 12.78 -5.08 24.99
N ALA A 68 12.93 -4.94 23.67
CA ALA A 68 12.78 -3.64 23.01
C ALA A 68 11.36 -3.07 23.21
N GLU A 69 10.32 -3.90 23.17
CA GLU A 69 8.93 -3.46 23.35
C GLU A 69 8.66 -3.01 24.79
N ARG A 70 9.22 -3.69 25.79
CA ARG A 70 9.17 -3.27 27.19
C ARG A 70 9.75 -1.87 27.39
N ARG A 71 10.83 -1.54 26.67
CA ARG A 71 11.49 -0.23 26.75
C ARG A 71 10.80 0.86 25.96
N ASP A 72 10.39 0.57 24.73
CA ASP A 72 9.71 1.50 23.83
C ASP A 72 8.79 0.76 22.84
N ALA A 73 7.55 0.54 23.25
CA ALA A 73 6.53 -0.06 22.39
C ALA A 73 6.19 0.77 21.14
N GLY A 74 6.50 2.08 21.12
CA GLY A 74 6.33 2.95 19.96
C GLY A 74 7.37 2.64 18.88
N ALA A 75 8.64 2.53 19.27
CA ALA A 75 9.74 2.16 18.40
C ALA A 75 9.55 0.78 17.76
N VAL A 76 9.20 -0.22 18.56
CA VAL A 76 8.93 -1.58 18.05
C VAL A 76 7.76 -1.58 17.08
N ARG A 77 6.67 -0.89 17.43
CA ARG A 77 5.51 -0.74 16.55
C ARG A 77 5.89 -0.13 15.19
N ASP A 78 6.75 0.88 15.19
CA ASP A 78 7.22 1.51 13.95
C ASP A 78 8.04 0.56 13.06
N VAL A 79 8.88 -0.29 13.66
CA VAL A 79 9.63 -1.32 12.93
C VAL A 79 8.69 -2.39 12.37
N LEU A 80 7.79 -2.92 13.21
CA LEU A 80 6.88 -3.98 12.78
C LEU A 80 5.87 -3.49 11.74
N HIS A 81 5.51 -2.20 11.73
CA HIS A 81 4.65 -1.59 10.70
C HIS A 81 5.39 -1.14 9.45
N TYR A 82 6.70 -1.38 9.35
CA TYR A 82 7.41 -1.19 8.10
C TYR A 82 6.79 -2.06 7.00
N PRO A 83 6.41 -1.51 5.83
CA PRO A 83 5.62 -2.28 4.85
C PRO A 83 6.28 -3.58 4.40
N ALA A 84 7.59 -3.58 4.18
CA ALA A 84 8.35 -4.74 3.71
C ALA A 84 8.28 -5.95 4.67
N THR A 85 8.11 -5.70 5.96
CA THR A 85 7.98 -6.77 6.97
C THR A 85 6.75 -7.66 6.74
N GLY A 86 5.69 -7.15 6.11
CA GLY A 86 4.50 -7.96 5.79
C GLY A 86 4.71 -8.84 4.57
N VAL A 87 5.38 -8.29 3.55
CA VAL A 87 5.82 -9.04 2.37
C VAL A 87 6.74 -10.18 2.79
N TRP A 88 7.71 -9.90 3.66
CA TRP A 88 8.58 -10.91 4.24
C TRP A 88 7.80 -11.99 5.00
N ALA A 89 6.89 -11.61 5.89
CA ALA A 89 6.17 -12.57 6.73
C ALA A 89 5.26 -13.49 5.88
N GLU A 90 4.53 -12.95 4.91
CA GLU A 90 3.71 -13.74 3.98
C GLU A 90 4.56 -14.66 3.10
N GLU A 91 5.69 -14.17 2.57
CA GLU A 91 6.65 -14.99 1.81
C GLU A 91 7.22 -16.14 2.64
N THR A 92 7.63 -15.83 3.86
CA THR A 92 8.23 -16.80 4.81
C THR A 92 7.25 -17.88 5.18
N LEU A 93 6.00 -17.51 5.54
CA LEU A 93 4.95 -18.48 5.81
C LEU A 93 4.67 -19.37 4.62
N ARG A 94 4.57 -18.81 3.42
CA ARG A 94 4.33 -19.61 2.21
C ARG A 94 5.45 -20.62 1.98
N ARG A 95 6.70 -20.25 2.24
CA ARG A 95 7.87 -21.15 2.11
C ARG A 95 7.94 -22.20 3.20
N LEU A 96 7.59 -21.86 4.44
CA LEU A 96 7.50 -22.83 5.53
C LEU A 96 6.47 -23.94 5.25
N HIS A 97 5.41 -23.63 4.51
CA HIS A 97 4.39 -24.60 4.10
C HIS A 97 4.68 -25.27 2.74
N ALA A 98 5.68 -24.81 1.99
CA ALA A 98 6.00 -25.37 0.68
C ALA A 98 6.90 -26.60 0.84
N SER A 99 6.54 -27.71 0.17
CA SER A 99 7.34 -28.94 0.20
C SER A 99 8.65 -28.85 -0.61
N TYR A 100 8.78 -27.85 -1.47
CA TYR A 100 9.93 -27.62 -2.34
C TYR A 100 10.16 -26.13 -2.56
N GLY A 101 11.41 -25.75 -2.83
CA GLY A 101 11.80 -24.37 -3.09
C GLY A 101 12.97 -23.91 -2.22
N PRO A 102 13.41 -22.65 -2.38
CA PRO A 102 14.44 -22.07 -1.53
C PRO A 102 13.95 -21.98 -0.08
N PRO A 103 14.85 -22.09 0.92
CA PRO A 103 14.47 -22.03 2.32
C PRO A 103 13.83 -20.66 2.67
N PRO A 104 12.97 -20.63 3.71
CA PRO A 104 12.46 -19.39 4.28
C PRO A 104 13.59 -18.55 4.89
N ASP A 105 13.46 -17.22 4.82
CA ASP A 105 14.39 -16.30 5.45
C ASP A 105 13.97 -15.99 6.88
N LEU A 106 14.25 -16.90 7.81
CA LEU A 106 13.94 -16.68 9.22
C LEU A 106 14.87 -15.64 9.87
N GLY A 107 16.06 -15.42 9.31
CA GLY A 107 17.04 -14.46 9.83
C GLY A 107 16.56 -13.01 9.77
N HIS A 108 15.62 -12.68 8.88
CA HIS A 108 15.01 -11.34 8.85
C HIS A 108 14.19 -11.03 10.11
N LEU A 109 13.70 -12.04 10.85
CA LEU A 109 13.12 -11.80 12.19
C LEU A 109 14.15 -11.20 13.14
N GLY A 110 15.40 -11.68 13.08
CA GLY A 110 16.51 -11.13 13.83
C GLY A 110 16.85 -9.70 13.40
N ALA A 111 16.76 -9.39 12.10
CA ALA A 111 16.94 -8.03 11.61
C ALA A 111 15.86 -7.06 12.14
N LEU A 112 14.61 -7.51 12.26
CA LEU A 112 13.54 -6.75 12.92
C LEU A 112 13.84 -6.52 14.39
N ALA A 113 14.29 -7.56 15.09
CA ALA A 113 14.65 -7.50 16.51
C ALA A 113 15.77 -6.50 16.78
N VAL A 114 16.84 -6.55 15.98
CA VAL A 114 17.96 -5.61 16.09
C VAL A 114 17.55 -4.19 15.75
N ALA A 115 16.77 -3.98 14.68
CA ALA A 115 16.26 -2.65 14.34
C ALA A 115 15.37 -2.07 15.46
N ALA A 116 14.53 -2.90 16.08
CA ALA A 116 13.72 -2.54 17.23
C ALA A 116 14.57 -2.18 18.45
N ALA A 117 15.58 -2.99 18.78
CA ALA A 117 16.49 -2.76 19.90
C ALA A 117 17.30 -1.46 19.74
N LEU A 118 17.87 -1.22 18.55
CA LEU A 118 18.57 0.02 18.22
C LEU A 118 17.67 1.25 18.35
N ARG A 119 16.41 1.17 17.88
CA ARG A 119 15.45 2.28 18.00
C ARG A 119 14.93 2.50 19.42
N ALA A 120 14.80 1.44 20.21
CA ALA A 120 14.42 1.51 21.62
C ALA A 120 15.56 2.00 22.52
N GLY A 121 16.80 2.03 22.00
CA GLY A 121 17.98 2.47 22.72
C GLY A 121 18.36 1.53 23.87
N ILE A 122 18.18 0.22 23.69
CA ILE A 122 18.60 -0.79 24.67
C ILE A 122 20.00 -1.31 24.34
N ALA A 123 20.75 -1.70 25.37
CA ALA A 123 21.99 -2.46 25.19
C ALA A 123 21.65 -3.92 24.83
N PHE A 124 22.37 -4.48 23.86
CA PHE A 124 22.18 -5.88 23.47
C PHE A 124 23.46 -6.43 22.84
N THR A 125 23.52 -7.74 22.70
CA THR A 125 24.50 -8.43 21.86
C THR A 125 23.76 -9.50 21.10
N HIS A 126 23.73 -9.39 19.77
CA HIS A 126 22.94 -10.29 18.93
C HIS A 126 23.66 -10.63 17.64
N THR A 127 23.75 -11.91 17.31
CA THR A 127 24.49 -12.37 16.12
C THR A 127 23.53 -12.69 14.99
N LEU A 128 23.71 -12.03 13.85
CA LEU A 128 22.94 -12.29 12.63
C LEU A 128 23.84 -12.78 11.50
N ARG A 129 23.24 -13.40 10.49
CA ARG A 129 23.95 -13.82 9.28
C ARG A 129 23.53 -12.94 8.10
N PRO A 130 24.36 -11.98 7.67
CA PRO A 130 24.11 -11.17 6.49
C PRO A 130 23.91 -12.05 5.24
N GLN A 131 22.90 -11.72 4.44
CA GLN A 131 22.67 -12.39 3.16
C GLN A 131 23.40 -11.66 2.05
N GLN A 132 24.18 -12.37 1.24
CA GLN A 132 24.97 -11.78 0.14
C GLN A 132 25.86 -10.61 0.62
N GLY A 133 26.44 -10.73 1.82
CA GLY A 133 27.30 -9.71 2.42
C GLY A 133 26.54 -8.43 2.80
N ARG A 134 25.23 -8.52 3.05
CA ARG A 134 24.35 -7.38 3.33
C ARG A 134 23.37 -7.73 4.44
N LEU A 135 23.16 -6.80 5.35
CA LEU A 135 22.15 -6.92 6.39
C LEU A 135 21.23 -5.70 6.34
N VAL A 136 20.02 -5.90 5.83
CA VAL A 136 18.99 -4.85 5.89
C VAL A 136 18.40 -4.85 7.29
N LEU A 137 18.38 -3.68 7.93
CA LEU A 137 17.74 -3.42 9.20
C LEU A 137 16.48 -2.57 8.92
N PRO A 138 15.28 -3.16 8.96
CA PRO A 138 14.04 -2.47 8.61
C PRO A 138 13.91 -1.13 9.31
N THR A 139 13.44 -0.11 8.59
CA THR A 139 13.38 1.31 8.99
C THR A 139 14.70 2.04 9.23
N LEU A 140 15.84 1.35 9.39
CA LEU A 140 17.16 1.99 9.57
C LEU A 140 17.90 2.11 8.24
N GLY A 141 18.02 1.01 7.51
CA GLY A 141 18.71 0.97 6.22
C GLY A 141 19.46 -0.33 6.01
N LEU A 142 20.66 -0.24 5.45
CA LEU A 142 21.49 -1.39 5.09
C LEU A 142 22.86 -1.28 5.77
N LEU A 143 23.28 -2.36 6.43
CA LEU A 143 24.64 -2.53 6.94
C LEU A 143 25.44 -3.44 5.99
N ARG A 144 26.69 -3.05 5.72
CA ARG A 144 27.66 -3.77 4.89
C ARG A 144 28.83 -4.21 5.78
N PRO A 145 28.82 -5.46 6.25
CA PRO A 145 29.92 -5.98 7.07
C PRO A 145 31.22 -6.03 6.26
N ASP A 146 32.35 -5.75 6.92
CA ASP A 146 33.69 -5.78 6.31
C ASP A 146 34.12 -7.20 5.90
N ARG A 147 33.57 -8.23 6.54
CA ARG A 147 33.90 -9.63 6.30
C ARG A 147 32.66 -10.48 6.13
N PRO A 148 32.70 -11.52 5.27
CA PRO A 148 31.63 -12.50 5.19
C PRO A 148 31.54 -13.32 6.48
N GLY A 149 30.34 -13.76 6.84
CA GLY A 149 30.09 -14.62 7.99
C GLY A 149 29.12 -14.01 9.01
N PRO A 150 28.93 -14.67 10.17
CA PRO A 150 28.12 -14.14 11.25
C PRO A 150 28.64 -12.78 11.72
N LEU A 151 27.72 -11.85 11.98
CA LEU A 151 27.99 -10.51 12.47
C LEU A 151 27.34 -10.32 13.83
N THR A 152 28.16 -10.06 14.84
CA THR A 152 27.70 -9.66 16.17
C THR A 152 27.35 -8.18 16.19
N LEU A 153 26.13 -7.87 16.58
CA LEU A 153 25.56 -6.52 16.63
C LEU A 153 25.34 -6.11 18.08
N THR A 154 25.53 -4.83 18.35
CA THR A 154 25.34 -4.17 19.65
C THR A 154 24.62 -2.83 19.43
N GLU A 155 24.35 -2.09 20.50
CA GLU A 155 23.77 -0.75 20.43
C GLU A 155 24.64 0.25 19.64
N ARG A 156 25.93 -0.06 19.44
CA ARG A 156 26.90 0.76 18.71
C ARG A 156 27.10 0.33 17.26
N SER A 157 26.44 -0.74 16.81
CA SER A 157 26.63 -1.30 15.47
C SER A 157 25.92 -0.53 14.37
N TRP A 158 25.25 0.58 14.69
CA TRP A 158 24.59 1.45 13.72
C TRP A 158 25.00 2.90 13.94
N ASP A 159 25.80 3.41 13.01
CA ASP A 159 26.14 4.83 12.90
C ASP A 159 25.84 5.28 11.46
N PRO A 160 24.88 6.21 11.24
CA PRO A 160 24.53 6.66 9.89
C PRO A 160 25.66 7.36 9.13
N ASP A 161 26.72 7.79 9.83
CA ASP A 161 27.90 8.45 9.24
C ASP A 161 29.02 7.45 8.89
N ASP A 162 28.91 6.20 9.35
CA ASP A 162 29.86 5.13 9.01
C ASP A 162 29.69 4.69 7.53
N PRO A 163 30.77 4.64 6.71
CA PRO A 163 30.73 4.15 5.34
C PRO A 163 30.16 2.73 5.14
N ALA A 164 30.23 1.89 6.18
CA ALA A 164 29.65 0.54 6.20
C ALA A 164 28.12 0.58 6.33
N THR A 165 27.55 1.67 6.84
CA THR A 165 26.10 1.85 6.87
C THR A 165 25.62 2.60 5.64
N VAL A 166 24.39 2.28 5.26
CA VAL A 166 23.66 3.03 4.26
C VAL A 166 22.26 3.31 4.82
N PRO A 167 22.03 4.53 5.32
CA PRO A 167 20.73 4.91 5.84
C PRO A 167 19.62 4.80 4.80
N LEU A 168 18.44 4.44 5.28
CA LEU A 168 17.20 4.55 4.52
C LEU A 168 16.91 6.03 4.22
N HIS A 169 16.62 6.34 2.97
CA HIS A 169 16.43 7.74 2.54
C HIS A 169 15.09 8.29 3.06
N ALA A 170 15.14 9.23 4.00
CA ALA A 170 13.94 9.92 4.48
C ALA A 170 13.45 10.94 3.44
N LEU A 171 12.18 10.87 3.06
CA LEU A 171 11.59 11.88 2.18
C LEU A 171 11.23 13.14 2.98
N PRO A 172 11.37 14.35 2.40
CA PRO A 172 11.05 15.60 3.09
C PRO A 172 9.59 15.68 3.58
N GLY A 173 9.36 16.38 4.69
CA GLY A 173 8.01 16.77 5.13
C GLY A 173 7.20 15.66 5.80
N GLY A 174 7.83 14.59 6.30
CA GLY A 174 7.11 13.56 7.05
C GLY A 174 7.97 12.37 7.48
N ARG A 175 7.29 11.25 7.77
CA ARG A 175 7.90 10.00 8.22
C ARG A 175 8.09 8.97 7.10
N THR A 176 7.75 9.35 5.87
CA THR A 176 7.82 8.46 4.71
C THR A 176 9.26 8.30 4.26
N ALA A 177 9.68 7.06 4.05
CA ALA A 177 10.98 6.76 3.47
C ALA A 177 10.87 6.46 1.97
N LEU A 178 11.90 6.78 1.20
CA LEU A 178 12.12 6.24 -0.13
C LEU A 178 12.94 4.96 -0.01
N ASP A 179 12.28 3.82 -0.21
CA ASP A 179 12.91 2.51 -0.04
C ASP A 179 13.39 1.93 -1.37
N ASP A 180 14.69 2.05 -1.60
CA ASP A 180 15.43 1.39 -2.68
C ASP A 180 16.45 0.36 -2.16
N LEU A 181 16.28 -0.09 -0.91
CA LEU A 181 17.21 -0.94 -0.16
C LEU A 181 16.62 -2.31 0.19
N ASP A 182 15.42 -2.36 0.75
CA ASP A 182 14.90 -3.57 1.39
C ASP A 182 14.57 -4.66 0.35
N PRO A 183 15.05 -5.91 0.51
CA PRO A 183 14.77 -6.99 -0.43
C PRO A 183 13.29 -7.34 -0.55
N TYR A 184 12.49 -7.06 0.49
CA TYR A 184 11.04 -7.33 0.57
C TYR A 184 10.17 -6.12 0.21
N ARG A 185 10.77 -5.02 -0.28
CA ARG A 185 10.03 -3.82 -0.74
C ARG A 185 9.09 -4.08 -1.94
N ALA A 186 9.31 -5.19 -2.65
CA ALA A 186 8.44 -5.73 -3.69
C ALA A 186 8.62 -7.26 -3.76
N PRO A 187 7.69 -8.01 -4.38
CA PRO A 187 7.83 -9.45 -4.54
C PRO A 187 9.09 -9.79 -5.34
N GLY A 188 9.73 -10.91 -4.97
CA GLY A 188 10.97 -11.35 -5.62
C GLY A 188 10.80 -11.71 -7.10
N PRO A 189 11.90 -11.77 -7.87
CA PRO A 189 11.89 -11.99 -9.32
C PRO A 189 11.37 -13.39 -9.74
N ALA A 190 11.31 -14.34 -8.80
CA ALA A 190 10.76 -15.67 -9.03
C ALA A 190 9.23 -15.69 -9.16
N GLN A 191 8.56 -14.59 -8.80
CA GLN A 191 7.12 -14.40 -9.03
C GLN A 191 6.95 -13.45 -10.22
N PRO A 192 6.06 -13.75 -11.18
CA PRO A 192 5.70 -12.82 -12.25
C PRO A 192 4.96 -11.62 -11.66
N ALA A 193 5.71 -10.66 -11.11
CA ALA A 193 5.16 -9.43 -10.58
C ALA A 193 4.93 -8.43 -11.73
N PRO A 194 3.76 -7.77 -11.79
CA PRO A 194 3.45 -6.77 -12.82
C PRO A 194 4.33 -5.51 -12.70
N VAL A 195 5.03 -5.36 -11.57
CA VAL A 195 5.85 -4.20 -11.24
C VAL A 195 7.24 -4.65 -10.80
N ARG A 196 8.27 -3.89 -11.19
CA ARG A 196 9.67 -4.16 -10.85
C ARG A 196 10.25 -2.96 -10.11
N PRO A 197 10.71 -3.12 -8.86
CA PRO A 197 11.33 -2.03 -8.13
C PRO A 197 12.63 -1.63 -8.84
N ALA A 198 13.01 -0.37 -8.70
CA ALA A 198 14.30 0.11 -9.15
C ALA A 198 15.43 -0.56 -8.34
N ARG A 199 16.61 -0.63 -8.96
CA ARG A 199 17.86 -0.80 -8.23
C ARG A 199 18.11 0.45 -7.37
N ARG A 200 19.14 0.38 -6.52
CA ARG A 200 19.57 1.53 -5.73
C ARG A 200 19.73 2.77 -6.60
N LEU A 201 19.13 3.87 -6.17
CA LEU A 201 19.22 5.14 -6.85
C LEU A 201 20.57 5.79 -6.58
N THR A 202 21.00 6.63 -7.51
CA THR A 202 22.15 7.53 -7.31
C THR A 202 21.75 8.71 -6.43
N PRO A 203 22.71 9.48 -5.87
CA PRO A 203 22.39 10.71 -5.13
C PRO A 203 21.53 11.71 -5.93
N LYS A 204 21.76 11.80 -7.25
CA LYS A 204 20.90 12.60 -8.16
C LYS A 204 19.49 12.05 -8.25
N GLY A 205 19.33 10.72 -8.23
CA GLY A 205 18.04 10.04 -8.19
C GLY A 205 17.26 10.34 -6.91
N HIS A 206 17.92 10.28 -5.74
CA HIS A 206 17.32 10.67 -4.45
C HIS A 206 16.89 12.14 -4.44
N LYS A 207 17.77 13.07 -4.86
CA LYS A 207 17.42 14.49 -4.95
C LYS A 207 16.23 14.77 -5.87
N ARG A 208 16.12 14.05 -7.00
CA ARG A 208 14.96 14.16 -7.91
C ARG A 208 13.68 13.71 -7.21
N TRP A 209 13.72 12.62 -6.44
CA TRP A 209 12.59 12.18 -5.64
C TRP A 209 12.20 13.20 -4.58
N ASP A 210 13.17 13.79 -3.87
CA ASP A 210 12.89 14.82 -2.86
C ASP A 210 12.13 16.01 -3.46
N THR A 211 12.57 16.49 -4.63
CA THR A 211 11.88 17.58 -5.35
C THR A 211 10.47 17.18 -5.77
N GLN A 212 10.29 15.99 -6.35
CA GLN A 212 8.99 15.52 -6.82
C GLN A 212 8.01 15.29 -5.67
N TRP A 213 8.49 14.67 -4.60
CA TRP A 213 7.74 14.39 -3.38
C TRP A 213 7.31 15.68 -2.68
N SER A 214 8.24 16.62 -2.46
CA SER A 214 7.93 17.91 -1.81
C SER A 214 6.88 18.70 -2.61
N GLY A 215 7.01 18.69 -3.95
CA GLY A 215 6.00 19.28 -4.82
C GLY A 215 4.64 18.59 -4.72
N ALA A 216 4.61 17.26 -4.66
CA ALA A 216 3.36 16.49 -4.54
C ALA A 216 2.66 16.75 -3.21
N LEU A 217 3.41 16.76 -2.10
CA LEU A 217 2.88 17.10 -0.78
C LEU A 217 2.35 18.55 -0.73
N THR A 218 3.06 19.49 -1.34
CA THR A 218 2.60 20.88 -1.45
C THR A 218 1.24 20.97 -2.16
N LEU A 219 1.06 20.21 -3.23
CA LEU A 219 -0.22 20.19 -3.96
C LEU A 219 -1.33 19.50 -3.16
N LEU A 220 -1.04 18.37 -2.51
CA LEU A 220 -2.00 17.70 -1.64
C LEU A 220 -2.46 18.60 -0.51
N LEU A 221 -1.53 19.25 0.20
CA LEU A 221 -1.84 20.20 1.27
C LEU A 221 -2.64 21.40 0.75
N ARG A 222 -2.34 21.87 -0.46
CA ARG A 222 -3.07 23.01 -1.06
C ARG A 222 -4.51 22.66 -1.41
N TYR A 223 -4.76 21.48 -1.96
CA TYR A 223 -6.08 21.11 -2.49
C TYR A 223 -6.95 20.38 -1.48
N ASP A 224 -6.35 19.61 -0.56
CA ASP A 224 -7.06 18.72 0.35
C ASP A 224 -6.18 18.39 1.58
N THR A 225 -6.15 19.30 2.56
CA THR A 225 -5.34 19.17 3.78
C THR A 225 -5.65 17.89 4.55
N VAL A 226 -6.93 17.53 4.69
CA VAL A 226 -7.36 16.32 5.41
C VAL A 226 -6.84 15.05 4.71
N ARG A 227 -6.81 15.04 3.38
CA ARG A 227 -6.24 13.91 2.61
C ARG A 227 -4.72 13.86 2.68
N ALA A 228 -4.06 15.01 2.73
CA ALA A 228 -2.62 15.06 2.97
C ALA A 228 -2.27 14.46 4.33
N GLU A 229 -3.05 14.77 5.38
CA GLU A 229 -2.90 14.19 6.72
C GLU A 229 -3.18 12.68 6.74
N GLU A 230 -4.26 12.21 6.11
CA GLU A 230 -4.54 10.77 5.98
C GLU A 230 -3.39 10.06 5.25
N THR A 231 -2.89 10.64 4.16
CA THR A 231 -1.74 10.10 3.41
C THR A 231 -0.51 9.99 4.31
N ALA A 232 -0.18 11.04 5.07
CA ALA A 232 0.94 11.05 6.00
C ALA A 232 0.80 10.02 7.13
N GLN A 233 -0.43 9.70 7.56
CA GLN A 233 -0.70 8.69 8.58
C GLN A 233 -0.65 7.26 8.04
N LEU A 234 -1.03 7.04 6.78
CA LEU A 234 -1.15 5.71 6.18
C LEU A 234 0.08 5.27 5.38
N LEU A 235 0.89 6.20 4.89
CA LEU A 235 2.04 5.95 4.04
C LEU A 235 3.33 5.99 4.86
N ARG A 236 4.10 4.91 4.81
CA ARG A 236 5.39 4.74 5.51
C ARG A 236 6.56 4.64 4.55
N SER A 237 6.35 4.13 3.34
CA SER A 237 7.40 4.15 2.31
C SER A 237 6.86 4.38 0.90
N VAL A 238 7.72 4.93 0.06
CA VAL A 238 7.60 4.94 -1.39
C VAL A 238 8.71 4.07 -1.95
N VAL A 239 8.37 3.14 -2.83
CA VAL A 239 9.35 2.27 -3.49
C VAL A 239 9.47 2.73 -4.95
N PRO A 240 10.64 3.19 -5.39
CA PRO A 240 10.81 3.65 -6.75
C PRO A 240 10.67 2.48 -7.73
N LEU A 241 9.88 2.65 -8.79
CA LEU A 241 9.76 1.69 -9.89
C LEU A 241 10.87 1.88 -10.93
N SER A 242 11.29 0.76 -11.53
CA SER A 242 12.22 0.76 -12.66
C SER A 242 11.58 1.34 -13.93
N GLY A 243 12.41 1.90 -14.83
CA GLY A 243 11.95 2.59 -16.05
C GLY A 243 11.13 1.73 -17.02
N GLY A 244 11.24 0.39 -16.95
CA GLY A 244 10.48 -0.55 -17.78
C GLY A 244 9.10 -0.95 -17.21
N SER A 245 8.68 -0.41 -16.07
CA SER A 245 7.35 -0.70 -15.53
C SER A 245 6.25 0.00 -16.34
N ARG A 246 5.26 -0.78 -16.77
CA ARG A 246 4.07 -0.28 -17.49
C ARG A 246 3.09 0.47 -16.57
N SER A 247 3.20 0.28 -15.26
CA SER A 247 2.36 0.96 -14.27
C SER A 247 3.02 2.24 -13.76
N HIS A 248 2.23 3.29 -13.55
CA HIS A 248 2.69 4.53 -12.92
C HIS A 248 2.81 4.38 -11.39
N GLY A 249 1.94 3.56 -10.80
CA GLY A 249 2.00 3.16 -9.40
C GLY A 249 1.46 1.74 -9.19
N ALA A 250 1.71 1.20 -8.01
CA ALA A 250 1.04 0.01 -7.50
C ALA A 250 1.10 -0.04 -5.97
N THR A 251 0.09 -0.68 -5.39
CA THR A 251 0.05 -1.05 -3.97
C THR A 251 0.01 -2.55 -3.86
N LEU A 252 0.91 -3.12 -3.06
CA LEU A 252 0.91 -4.54 -2.76
C LEU A 252 0.07 -4.75 -1.50
N PRO A 253 -0.91 -5.67 -1.49
CA PRO A 253 -1.70 -5.97 -0.29
C PRO A 253 -0.82 -6.33 0.92
N ALA A 254 0.23 -7.13 0.70
CA ALA A 254 1.21 -7.53 1.71
C ALA A 254 2.11 -6.39 2.23
N ALA A 255 2.26 -5.32 1.43
CA ALA A 255 3.05 -4.13 1.75
C ALA A 255 2.15 -2.93 2.08
N ALA A 256 1.04 -3.16 2.78
CA ALA A 256 0.12 -2.09 3.14
C ALA A 256 0.86 -0.94 3.86
N GLY A 257 0.74 0.28 3.33
CA GLY A 257 1.52 1.45 3.76
C GLY A 257 2.79 1.73 2.95
N SER A 258 3.02 0.98 1.87
CA SER A 258 3.97 1.30 0.81
C SER A 258 3.25 1.62 -0.50
N VAL A 259 3.78 2.58 -1.24
CA VAL A 259 3.38 2.85 -2.63
C VAL A 259 4.58 2.63 -3.53
N LEU A 260 4.46 1.72 -4.49
CA LEU A 260 5.42 1.63 -5.58
C LEU A 260 5.05 2.70 -6.59
N ALA A 261 5.98 3.58 -6.95
CA ALA A 261 5.69 4.67 -7.89
C ALA A 261 6.84 4.93 -8.84
N ARG A 262 6.51 5.33 -10.07
CA ARG A 262 7.47 5.94 -10.98
C ARG A 262 7.73 7.37 -10.56
N ALA A 263 8.97 7.79 -10.77
CA ALA A 263 9.41 9.12 -10.43
C ALA A 263 8.86 10.11 -11.49
N GLN A 264 7.86 10.90 -11.12
CA GLN A 264 6.99 11.66 -12.03
C GLN A 264 6.78 13.11 -11.59
N ALA A 265 6.23 13.96 -12.46
CA ALA A 265 5.98 15.36 -12.14
C ALA A 265 5.03 15.49 -10.93
N PRO A 266 5.17 16.53 -10.09
CA PRO A 266 4.43 16.63 -8.82
C PRO A 266 2.90 16.45 -8.91
N PRO A 267 2.16 17.03 -9.88
CA PRO A 267 0.71 16.82 -9.97
C PRO A 267 0.33 15.37 -10.25
N ALA A 268 1.13 14.68 -11.08
CA ALA A 268 0.93 13.26 -11.33
C ALA A 268 1.26 12.45 -10.07
N LEU A 269 2.36 12.75 -9.37
CA LEU A 269 2.75 12.02 -8.15
C LEU A 269 1.68 12.15 -7.07
N ALA A 270 1.15 13.36 -6.85
CA ALA A 270 0.03 13.58 -5.94
C ALA A 270 -1.19 12.70 -6.30
N ALA A 271 -1.58 12.66 -7.58
CA ALA A 271 -2.66 11.79 -8.04
C ALA A 271 -2.36 10.30 -7.80
N THR A 272 -1.14 9.82 -8.10
CA THR A 272 -0.75 8.44 -7.79
C THR A 272 -0.83 8.14 -6.29
N LEU A 273 -0.39 9.05 -5.41
CA LEU A 273 -0.51 8.84 -3.97
C LEU A 273 -1.97 8.70 -3.53
N VAL A 274 -2.86 9.58 -4.01
CA VAL A 274 -4.31 9.50 -3.75
C VAL A 274 -4.87 8.16 -4.21
N HIS A 275 -4.51 7.72 -5.42
CA HIS A 275 -4.98 6.47 -6.00
C HIS A 275 -4.54 5.25 -5.20
N GLU A 276 -3.24 5.17 -4.91
CA GLU A 276 -2.62 4.00 -4.28
C GLU A 276 -2.98 3.87 -2.80
N VAL A 277 -3.13 4.99 -2.09
CA VAL A 277 -3.66 4.97 -0.70
C VAL A 277 -5.03 4.32 -0.64
N GLN A 278 -5.91 4.54 -1.64
CA GLN A 278 -7.22 3.91 -1.66
C GLN A 278 -7.16 2.41 -1.91
N HIS A 279 -6.29 1.93 -2.79
CA HIS A 279 -6.04 0.50 -2.89
C HIS A 279 -5.59 -0.09 -1.56
N GLY A 280 -4.70 0.60 -0.83
CA GLY A 280 -4.27 0.18 0.50
C GLY A 280 -5.35 0.26 1.58
N LYS A 281 -6.34 1.15 1.48
CA LYS A 281 -7.49 1.23 2.40
C LYS A 281 -8.48 0.09 2.14
N LEU A 282 -8.82 -0.16 0.88
CA LEU A 282 -9.74 -1.24 0.51
C LEU A 282 -9.14 -2.62 0.76
N ALA A 283 -7.84 -2.82 0.51
CA ALA A 283 -7.15 -4.07 0.85
C ALA A 283 -7.22 -4.36 2.35
N ALA A 284 -7.00 -3.36 3.20
CA ALA A 284 -7.15 -3.52 4.65
C ALA A 284 -8.61 -3.81 5.05
N LEU A 285 -9.59 -3.17 4.41
CA LEU A 285 -11.00 -3.48 4.67
C LEU A 285 -11.34 -4.93 4.29
N ALA A 286 -10.84 -5.40 3.14
CA ALA A 286 -11.07 -6.75 2.64
C ALA A 286 -10.45 -7.85 3.51
N ASP A 287 -9.40 -7.54 4.28
CA ASP A 287 -8.82 -8.46 5.26
C ASP A 287 -9.76 -8.78 6.44
N VAL A 288 -10.77 -7.93 6.71
CA VAL A 288 -11.71 -8.10 7.84
C VAL A 288 -13.18 -8.16 7.44
N LEU A 289 -13.52 -7.78 6.21
CA LEU A 289 -14.88 -7.83 5.67
C LEU A 289 -14.90 -8.42 4.27
N THR A 290 -15.69 -9.48 4.10
CA THR A 290 -16.03 -10.00 2.78
C THR A 290 -17.04 -9.08 2.09
N LEU A 291 -16.61 -8.35 1.07
CA LEU A 291 -17.49 -7.45 0.29
C LEU A 291 -18.24 -8.19 -0.84
N HIS A 292 -17.68 -9.28 -1.35
CA HIS A 292 -18.33 -10.10 -2.37
C HIS A 292 -17.90 -11.57 -2.29
N THR A 293 -18.65 -12.43 -2.98
CA THR A 293 -18.36 -13.87 -3.09
C THR A 293 -18.11 -14.31 -4.54
N ALA A 294 -17.92 -13.36 -5.46
CA ALA A 294 -17.62 -13.64 -6.86
C ALA A 294 -16.29 -14.37 -7.04
N ASP A 295 -16.18 -15.14 -8.13
CA ASP A 295 -14.93 -15.79 -8.53
C ASP A 295 -13.92 -14.79 -9.11
N ARG A 296 -12.74 -15.30 -9.47
CA ARG A 296 -11.65 -14.49 -10.04
C ARG A 296 -11.69 -14.42 -11.57
N THR A 297 -12.79 -14.82 -12.21
CA THR A 297 -12.87 -14.86 -13.67
C THR A 297 -12.95 -13.43 -14.22
N PRO A 298 -12.03 -13.02 -15.10
CA PRO A 298 -12.01 -11.67 -15.64
C PRO A 298 -13.10 -11.51 -16.72
N ARG A 299 -14.20 -10.83 -16.36
CA ARG A 299 -15.36 -10.66 -17.27
C ARG A 299 -15.82 -9.21 -17.41
N HIS A 300 -15.56 -8.38 -16.42
CA HIS A 300 -16.13 -7.04 -16.36
C HIS A 300 -15.30 -6.02 -17.13
N TRP A 301 -16.00 -5.12 -17.82
CA TRP A 301 -15.39 -3.96 -18.45
C TRP A 301 -14.98 -2.91 -17.41
N ALA A 302 -13.83 -2.27 -17.61
CA ALA A 302 -13.35 -1.17 -16.79
C ALA A 302 -12.78 -0.04 -17.69
N PRO A 303 -13.27 1.21 -17.60
CA PRO A 303 -12.86 2.29 -18.52
C PRO A 303 -11.38 2.69 -18.47
N TRP A 304 -10.65 2.26 -17.45
CA TRP A 304 -9.22 2.55 -17.25
C TRP A 304 -8.29 1.42 -17.72
N ARG A 305 -8.83 0.32 -18.26
CA ARG A 305 -8.06 -0.83 -18.78
C ARG A 305 -8.72 -1.43 -20.01
N SER A 306 -7.90 -2.01 -20.90
CA SER A 306 -8.41 -2.73 -22.08
C SER A 306 -8.78 -4.18 -21.77
N ASP A 307 -8.09 -4.83 -20.83
CA ASP A 307 -8.34 -6.21 -20.44
C ASP A 307 -9.56 -6.35 -19.50
N PRO A 308 -10.37 -7.42 -19.66
CA PRO A 308 -11.46 -7.74 -18.74
C PRO A 308 -10.97 -7.89 -17.29
N ARG A 309 -11.82 -7.54 -16.33
CA ARG A 309 -11.48 -7.52 -14.90
C ARG A 309 -12.35 -8.50 -14.11
N PRO A 310 -11.81 -9.18 -13.08
CA PRO A 310 -12.66 -9.82 -12.08
C PRO A 310 -13.39 -8.75 -11.26
N LEU A 311 -14.48 -9.13 -10.58
CA LEU A 311 -15.29 -8.19 -9.79
C LEU A 311 -14.45 -7.41 -8.78
N GLU A 312 -13.55 -8.10 -8.07
CA GLU A 312 -12.60 -7.50 -7.12
C GLU A 312 -11.76 -6.40 -7.78
N GLY A 313 -11.26 -6.68 -8.99
CA GLY A 313 -10.44 -5.75 -9.76
C GLY A 313 -11.22 -4.54 -10.28
N LEU A 314 -12.52 -4.69 -10.56
CA LEU A 314 -13.41 -3.58 -10.92
C LEU A 314 -13.73 -2.72 -9.70
N LEU A 315 -14.08 -3.34 -8.57
CA LEU A 315 -14.38 -2.65 -7.31
C LEU A 315 -13.19 -1.82 -6.82
N HIS A 316 -11.99 -2.42 -6.79
CA HIS A 316 -10.76 -1.70 -6.43
C HIS A 316 -10.49 -0.53 -7.36
N GLY A 317 -10.66 -0.72 -8.67
CA GLY A 317 -10.46 0.34 -9.66
C GLY A 317 -11.46 1.48 -9.46
N ALA A 318 -12.75 1.18 -9.32
CA ALA A 318 -13.80 2.18 -9.11
C ALA A 318 -13.57 2.99 -7.83
N TYR A 319 -13.19 2.33 -6.74
CA TYR A 319 -12.90 2.97 -5.46
C TYR A 319 -11.71 3.95 -5.54
N ALA A 320 -10.61 3.55 -6.19
CA ALA A 320 -9.46 4.43 -6.36
C ALA A 320 -9.73 5.58 -7.34
N HIS A 321 -10.49 5.35 -8.43
CA HIS A 321 -10.87 6.40 -9.38
C HIS A 321 -11.88 7.38 -8.81
N LEU A 322 -12.78 6.94 -7.91
CA LEU A 322 -13.70 7.84 -7.20
C LEU A 322 -12.94 8.89 -6.37
N ALA A 323 -11.91 8.46 -5.64
CA ALA A 323 -11.05 9.39 -4.90
C ALA A 323 -10.28 10.34 -5.82
N LEU A 324 -9.82 9.86 -6.98
CA LEU A 324 -9.17 10.70 -7.98
C LEU A 324 -10.13 11.76 -8.55
N ALA A 325 -11.38 11.40 -8.83
CA ALA A 325 -12.39 12.36 -9.28
C ALA A 325 -12.57 13.48 -8.24
N GLY A 326 -12.69 13.14 -6.95
CA GLY A 326 -12.79 14.12 -5.87
C GLY A 326 -11.53 14.99 -5.73
N TYR A 327 -10.34 14.39 -5.80
CA TYR A 327 -9.07 15.13 -5.77
C TYR A 327 -8.96 16.14 -6.93
N TRP A 328 -9.29 15.73 -8.16
CA TRP A 328 -9.23 16.63 -9.30
C TRP A 328 -10.31 17.72 -9.24
N GLN A 329 -11.48 17.45 -8.64
CA GLN A 329 -12.48 18.49 -8.38
C GLN A 329 -11.90 19.58 -7.48
N ARG A 330 -11.29 19.21 -6.35
CA ARG A 330 -10.66 20.15 -5.42
C ARG A 330 -9.52 20.91 -6.09
N ALA A 331 -8.65 20.22 -6.83
CA ALA A 331 -7.59 20.88 -7.59
C ALA A 331 -8.16 21.91 -8.58
N ALA A 332 -9.29 21.61 -9.23
CA ALA A 332 -9.95 22.52 -10.17
C ALA A 332 -10.55 23.74 -9.48
N LEU A 333 -11.16 23.56 -8.30
CA LEU A 333 -11.69 24.66 -7.47
C LEU A 333 -10.57 25.62 -7.02
N TYR A 334 -9.35 25.12 -6.84
CA TYR A 334 -8.15 25.92 -6.58
C TYR A 334 -7.46 26.45 -7.85
N GLY A 335 -8.09 26.31 -9.02
CA GLY A 335 -7.61 26.88 -10.29
C GLY A 335 -6.52 26.07 -11.00
N ALA A 336 -6.31 24.79 -10.64
CA ALA A 336 -5.32 23.95 -11.32
C ALA A 336 -5.69 23.74 -12.79
N ARG A 337 -4.77 24.08 -13.70
CA ARG A 337 -4.97 23.99 -15.15
C ARG A 337 -5.32 22.55 -15.56
N GLY A 338 -6.41 22.40 -16.32
CA GLY A 338 -6.86 21.09 -16.85
C GLY A 338 -7.49 20.15 -15.82
N ALA A 339 -7.59 20.55 -14.54
CA ALA A 339 -8.14 19.70 -13.49
C ALA A 339 -9.64 19.41 -13.69
N TRP A 340 -10.42 20.37 -14.22
CA TRP A 340 -11.83 20.12 -14.57
C TRP A 340 -12.00 19.02 -15.62
N ALA A 341 -11.13 19.00 -16.64
CA ALA A 341 -11.16 17.94 -17.65
C ALA A 341 -10.79 16.57 -17.07
N GLN A 342 -9.82 16.52 -16.14
CA GLN A 342 -9.48 15.28 -15.42
C GLN A 342 -10.63 14.81 -14.53
N HIS A 343 -11.21 15.71 -13.73
CA HIS A 343 -12.38 15.42 -12.90
C HIS A 343 -13.54 14.87 -13.75
N ALA A 344 -13.95 15.60 -14.80
CA ALA A 344 -15.05 15.22 -15.66
C ALA A 344 -14.84 13.84 -16.31
N ARG A 345 -13.64 13.58 -16.83
CA ARG A 345 -13.27 12.29 -17.42
C ARG A 345 -13.35 11.16 -16.41
N ILE A 346 -12.67 11.30 -15.27
CA ILE A 346 -12.57 10.22 -14.28
C ILE A 346 -13.92 9.97 -13.59
N ARG A 347 -14.67 11.03 -13.28
CA ARG A 347 -16.03 10.90 -12.74
C ARG A 347 -16.94 10.15 -13.70
N ALA A 348 -16.93 10.49 -14.99
CA ALA A 348 -17.71 9.77 -16.01
C ALA A 348 -17.34 8.29 -16.10
N GLN A 349 -16.05 7.94 -15.97
CA GLN A 349 -15.58 6.55 -15.91
C GLN A 349 -16.13 5.80 -14.68
N VAL A 350 -16.12 6.43 -13.51
CA VAL A 350 -16.66 5.85 -12.28
C VAL A 350 -18.18 5.67 -12.39
N ALA A 351 -18.90 6.71 -12.81
CA ALA A 351 -20.34 6.68 -13.01
C ALA A 351 -20.78 5.59 -14.00
N ALA A 352 -19.95 5.28 -15.00
CA ALA A 352 -20.22 4.27 -16.02
C ALA A 352 -20.20 2.81 -15.49
N VAL A 353 -19.53 2.55 -14.36
CA VAL A 353 -19.38 1.20 -13.78
C VAL A 353 -20.14 0.98 -12.48
N LEU A 354 -20.50 2.05 -11.76
CA LEU A 354 -21.20 1.97 -10.48
C LEU A 354 -22.54 1.23 -10.55
N PRO A 355 -23.40 1.42 -11.57
CA PRO A 355 -24.66 0.67 -11.69
C PRO A 355 -24.43 -0.85 -11.73
N ALA A 356 -23.49 -1.31 -12.57
CA ALA A 356 -23.14 -2.72 -12.69
C ALA A 356 -22.59 -3.29 -11.38
N LEU A 357 -21.73 -2.54 -10.67
CA LEU A 357 -21.21 -2.96 -9.37
C LEU A 357 -22.34 -3.12 -8.34
N ARG A 358 -23.23 -2.12 -8.21
CA ARG A 358 -24.34 -2.11 -7.24
C ARG A 358 -25.35 -3.23 -7.48
N ALA A 359 -25.62 -3.53 -8.75
CA ALA A 359 -26.58 -4.56 -9.15
C ALA A 359 -26.01 -5.99 -9.06
N HIS A 360 -24.72 -6.15 -8.74
CA HIS A 360 -24.10 -7.47 -8.75
C HIS A 360 -24.62 -8.35 -7.60
N ASP A 361 -25.23 -9.48 -7.98
CA ASP A 361 -25.80 -10.51 -7.13
C ASP A 361 -24.82 -11.13 -6.10
N ARG A 362 -23.51 -11.14 -6.41
CA ARG A 362 -22.46 -11.69 -5.55
C ARG A 362 -21.96 -10.73 -4.48
N LEU A 363 -22.48 -9.50 -4.39
CA LEU A 363 -22.18 -8.60 -3.28
C LEU A 363 -22.76 -9.16 -1.97
N THR A 364 -22.00 -9.05 -0.89
CA THR A 364 -22.53 -9.28 0.47
C THR A 364 -23.36 -8.08 0.92
N ALA A 365 -23.98 -8.15 2.10
CA ALA A 365 -24.66 -6.97 2.68
C ALA A 365 -23.71 -5.78 2.85
N ALA A 366 -22.48 -6.03 3.34
CA ALA A 366 -21.44 -5.02 3.45
C ALA A 366 -21.00 -4.49 2.06
N GLY A 367 -20.88 -5.36 1.06
CA GLY A 367 -20.57 -4.94 -0.31
C GLY A 367 -21.62 -4.04 -0.95
N ARG A 368 -22.91 -4.32 -0.70
CA ARG A 368 -24.01 -3.47 -1.14
C ARG A 368 -23.99 -2.11 -0.44
N GLU A 369 -23.79 -2.09 0.87
CA GLU A 369 -23.66 -0.84 1.62
C GLU A 369 -22.46 -0.01 1.13
N PHE A 370 -21.32 -0.66 0.88
CA PHE A 370 -20.11 -0.02 0.38
C PHE A 370 -20.32 0.59 -1.02
N THR A 371 -20.87 -0.18 -1.96
CA THR A 371 -21.12 0.29 -3.33
C THR A 371 -22.24 1.34 -3.42
N GLU A 372 -23.24 1.30 -2.54
CA GLU A 372 -24.24 2.36 -2.41
C GLU A 372 -23.58 3.67 -1.97
N ALA A 373 -22.76 3.64 -0.93
CA ALA A 373 -22.07 4.82 -0.42
C ALA A 373 -21.06 5.40 -1.42
N MET A 374 -20.36 4.56 -2.19
CA MET A 374 -19.53 5.01 -3.32
C MET A 374 -20.35 5.81 -4.34
N ALA A 375 -21.53 5.31 -4.70
CA ALA A 375 -22.39 6.01 -5.65
C ALA A 375 -23.04 7.27 -5.07
N ALA A 376 -23.33 7.31 -3.77
CA ALA A 376 -23.74 8.53 -3.10
C ALA A 376 -22.64 9.60 -3.15
N ALA A 377 -21.38 9.20 -2.93
CA ALA A 377 -20.23 10.10 -3.02
C ALA A 377 -19.96 10.60 -4.46
N GLU A 378 -20.17 9.75 -5.47
CA GLU A 378 -20.11 10.18 -6.87
C GLU A 378 -21.19 11.23 -7.18
N ARG A 379 -22.45 10.99 -6.76
CA ARG A 379 -23.55 11.95 -6.93
C ARG A 379 -23.33 13.27 -6.21
N ALA A 380 -22.70 13.25 -5.03
CA ALA A 380 -22.39 14.47 -4.29
C ALA A 380 -21.48 15.43 -5.07
N MET A 381 -20.72 14.94 -6.05
CA MET A 381 -19.91 15.81 -6.92
C MET A 381 -20.75 16.74 -7.81
N ASP A 382 -22.06 16.52 -7.96
CA ASP A 382 -22.97 17.43 -8.66
C ASP A 382 -23.20 18.75 -7.93
N GLU A 383 -22.84 18.86 -6.64
CA GLU A 383 -22.92 20.12 -5.90
C GLU A 383 -22.00 21.20 -6.47
N LEU A 384 -20.85 20.80 -7.03
CA LEU A 384 -19.84 21.68 -7.62
C LEU A 384 -19.40 21.14 -9.00
N PRO A 385 -20.25 21.26 -10.04
CA PRO A 385 -20.02 20.63 -11.32
C PRO A 385 -18.91 21.32 -12.12
N PRO A 386 -18.26 20.60 -13.06
CA PRO A 386 -17.34 21.24 -14.01
C PRO A 386 -18.09 22.27 -14.86
N PRO A 387 -17.40 23.35 -15.31
CA PRO A 387 -18.02 24.37 -16.14
C PRO A 387 -18.37 23.82 -17.53
N GLY A 388 -19.49 24.29 -18.08
CA GLY A 388 -19.96 23.93 -19.42
C GLY A 388 -20.42 22.47 -19.52
N ASP A 389 -20.16 21.84 -20.67
CA ASP A 389 -20.62 20.49 -21.00
C ASP A 389 -19.57 19.39 -20.77
N GLN A 390 -18.47 19.69 -20.08
CA GLN A 390 -17.31 18.79 -19.95
C GLN A 390 -17.67 17.40 -19.43
N HIS A 391 -18.55 17.31 -18.42
CA HIS A 391 -18.98 16.01 -17.88
C HIS A 391 -19.84 15.23 -18.89
N THR A 392 -20.75 15.92 -19.60
CA THR A 392 -21.57 15.31 -20.65
C THR A 392 -20.70 14.82 -21.82
N ALA A 393 -19.72 15.62 -22.25
CA ALA A 393 -18.76 15.22 -23.28
C ALA A 393 -17.92 14.00 -22.85
N ALA A 394 -17.47 13.98 -21.59
CA ALA A 394 -16.75 12.85 -21.01
C ALA A 394 -17.60 11.57 -20.98
N ARG A 395 -18.88 11.66 -20.57
CA ARG A 395 -19.81 10.51 -20.60
C ARG A 395 -19.97 9.94 -22.01
N ARG A 396 -20.16 10.80 -23.02
CA ARG A 396 -20.24 10.37 -24.42
C ARG A 396 -18.96 9.67 -24.90
N ALA A 397 -17.80 10.11 -24.43
CA ALA A 397 -16.52 9.46 -24.74
C ALA A 397 -16.42 8.07 -24.11
N VAL A 398 -16.76 7.94 -22.82
CA VAL A 398 -16.78 6.66 -22.10
C VAL A 398 -17.77 5.67 -22.73
N ASP A 399 -18.92 6.15 -23.22
CA ASP A 399 -19.87 5.28 -23.93
C ASP A 399 -19.36 4.79 -25.28
N ARG A 400 -18.53 5.59 -25.98
CA ARG A 400 -17.83 5.13 -27.20
C ARG A 400 -16.80 4.06 -26.85
N GLU A 401 -16.02 4.27 -25.79
CA GLU A 401 -15.04 3.28 -25.31
C GLU A 401 -15.70 1.96 -24.92
N ARG A 402 -16.86 2.03 -24.24
CA ARG A 402 -17.66 0.85 -23.88
C ARG A 402 -18.10 0.07 -25.11
N ARG A 403 -18.63 0.76 -26.14
CA ARG A 403 -19.07 0.13 -27.39
C ARG A 403 -17.91 -0.56 -28.10
N ALA A 404 -16.78 0.14 -28.25
CA ALA A 404 -15.58 -0.43 -28.85
C ALA A 404 -15.06 -1.66 -28.08
N TRP A 405 -15.15 -1.64 -26.75
CA TRP A 405 -14.79 -2.80 -25.93
C TRP A 405 -15.74 -3.97 -26.13
N CYS A 406 -17.06 -3.73 -26.20
CA CYS A 406 -18.05 -4.78 -26.50
C CYS A 406 -17.87 -5.38 -27.90
N GLU A 407 -17.47 -4.56 -28.88
CA GLU A 407 -17.13 -5.04 -30.23
C GLU A 407 -15.89 -5.94 -30.21
N ALA A 408 -14.90 -5.61 -29.38
CA ALA A 408 -13.70 -6.42 -29.19
C ALA A 408 -13.90 -7.68 -28.32
N HIS A 409 -14.93 -7.72 -27.47
CA HIS A 409 -15.25 -8.82 -26.55
C HIS A 409 -16.76 -9.15 -26.59
N PRO A 410 -17.29 -9.62 -27.74
CA PRO A 410 -18.73 -9.83 -27.92
C PRO A 410 -19.32 -10.81 -26.90
N GLU A 411 -18.55 -11.80 -26.47
CA GLU A 411 -18.93 -12.78 -25.45
C GLU A 411 -19.05 -12.19 -24.04
N LEU A 412 -18.39 -11.06 -23.78
CA LEU A 412 -18.42 -10.36 -22.49
C LEU A 412 -19.30 -9.10 -22.50
N ALA A 413 -19.99 -8.80 -23.60
CA ALA A 413 -20.87 -7.63 -23.71
C ALA A 413 -21.91 -7.51 -22.57
N PRO A 414 -22.50 -8.60 -22.02
CA PRO A 414 -23.38 -8.52 -20.85
C PRO A 414 -22.71 -7.95 -19.60
N PHE A 415 -21.40 -8.16 -19.43
CA PHE A 415 -20.62 -7.70 -18.28
C PHE A 415 -20.10 -6.26 -18.43
N ALA A 416 -20.42 -5.60 -19.55
CA ALA A 416 -20.14 -4.18 -19.79
C ALA A 416 -21.37 -3.28 -19.61
N ARG A 417 -22.58 -3.88 -19.55
CA ARG A 417 -23.85 -3.18 -19.37
C ARG A 417 -24.24 -3.25 -17.90
N GLY A 418 -24.48 -2.08 -17.29
CA GLY A 418 -24.95 -1.97 -15.92
C GLY A 418 -26.46 -2.04 -15.81
#